data_AF-F4PD16-F1
#
_entry.id   AF-F4PD16-F1
#
_cell.length_a   1.000
_cell.length_b   1.000
_cell.length_c   1.000
_cell.angle_alpha   90.00
_cell.angle_beta   90.00
_cell.angle_gamma   90.00
#
_symmetry.space_group_name_H-M   'P 1'
#
loop_
_entity.id
_entity.type
_entity.pdbx_description
1 polymer ?
#
loop_
_entity_poly.entity_id
_entity_poly.type
_entity_poly.pdbx_seq_one_letter_code
_entity_poly.pdbx_strand_id
1 'polypeptide(L)'
;SDPNNNNNKHPIGSEEWMRQRRENHREVERKRRETISDGIAELAKLVPDGDKNKGSVLQRAVQYIMNLKQQEISNNEQWAMEKNMLEQMLSDVTKQNEILKED
;
A
#
# COMPACT_ATOMS: atom_id res chain seq x y z
N SER A 1 -35.15 -34.80 14.08
CA SER A 1 -34.26 -35.91 13.72
C SER A 1 -33.85 -35.70 12.28
N ASP A 2 -32.74 -35.01 12.03
CA ASP A 2 -32.25 -34.76 10.68
C ASP A 2 -31.28 -35.88 10.30
N PRO A 3 -31.62 -36.77 9.34
CA PRO A 3 -30.70 -37.78 8.89
C PRO A 3 -29.91 -37.26 7.68
N ASN A 4 -28.62 -37.52 7.71
CA ASN A 4 -27.69 -37.47 6.57
C ASN A 4 -27.22 -36.11 6.07
N ASN A 5 -26.33 -35.53 6.88
CA ASN A 5 -25.07 -34.99 6.40
C ASN A 5 -24.28 -36.08 5.61
N ASN A 6 -24.68 -36.31 4.36
CA ASN A 6 -23.95 -37.21 3.45
C ASN A 6 -22.68 -36.51 2.96
N ASN A 7 -21.61 -36.69 3.74
CA ASN A 7 -20.23 -36.69 3.27
C ASN A 7 -20.06 -37.80 2.21
N ASN A 8 -20.64 -37.63 1.01
CA ASN A 8 -20.32 -38.46 -0.15
C ASN A 8 -18.95 -38.06 -0.68
N LYS A 9 -17.90 -38.48 0.03
CA LYS A 9 -16.57 -38.57 -0.57
C LYS A 9 -16.65 -39.71 -1.58
N HIS A 10 -16.83 -39.34 -2.86
CA HIS A 10 -16.74 -40.30 -3.97
C HIS A 10 -15.46 -41.14 -3.83
N PRO A 11 -15.51 -42.44 -4.16
CA PRO A 11 -14.36 -43.33 -3.98
C PRO A 11 -13.11 -42.75 -4.68
N ILE A 12 -11.99 -42.77 -3.97
CA ILE A 12 -10.72 -42.19 -4.47
C ILE A 12 -10.35 -42.89 -5.79
N GLY A 13 -10.21 -42.11 -6.86
CA GLY A 13 -9.96 -42.64 -8.21
C GLY A 13 -11.21 -42.80 -9.08
N SER A 14 -12.42 -42.58 -8.56
CA SER A 14 -13.64 -42.52 -9.39
C SER A 14 -13.63 -41.29 -10.30
N GLU A 15 -14.39 -41.36 -11.39
CA GLU A 15 -14.53 -40.25 -12.33
C GLU A 15 -15.15 -39.02 -11.66
N GLU A 16 -16.11 -39.20 -10.74
CA GLU A 16 -16.70 -38.10 -9.98
C GLU A 16 -15.70 -37.51 -8.97
N TRP A 17 -14.89 -38.34 -8.31
CA TRP A 17 -13.83 -37.86 -7.41
C TRP A 17 -12.81 -37.01 -8.17
N MET A 18 -12.38 -37.46 -9.36
CA MET A 18 -11.46 -36.70 -10.21
C MET A 18 -12.09 -35.41 -10.74
N ARG A 19 -13.38 -35.42 -11.09
CA ARG A 19 -14.13 -34.23 -11.53
C ARG A 19 -14.25 -33.21 -10.39
N GLN A 20 -14.66 -33.64 -9.20
CA GLN A 20 -14.78 -32.78 -8.02
C GLN A 20 -13.44 -32.16 -7.66
N ARG A 21 -12.34 -32.94 -7.70
CA ARG A 21 -11.00 -32.43 -7.42
C ARG A 21 -10.55 -31.37 -8.43
N ARG A 22 -10.80 -31.60 -9.73
CA ARG A 22 -10.55 -30.60 -10.78
C ARG A 22 -11.36 -29.33 -10.59
N GLU A 23 -12.63 -29.45 -10.22
CA GLU A 23 -13.50 -28.29 -9.98
C GLU A 23 -13.06 -27.49 -8.76
N ASN A 24 -12.79 -28.16 -7.65
CA ASN A 24 -12.25 -27.53 -6.45
C ASN A 24 -10.93 -26.81 -6.75
N HIS A 25 -10.03 -27.43 -7.52
CA HIS A 25 -8.78 -26.79 -7.90
C HIS A 25 -9.01 -25.55 -8.78
N ARG A 26 -9.94 -25.61 -9.74
CA ARG A 26 -10.31 -24.45 -10.57
C ARG A 26 -10.88 -23.30 -9.73
N GLU A 27 -11.72 -23.64 -8.75
CA GLU A 27 -12.35 -22.67 -7.86
C GLU A 27 -11.33 -22.00 -6.93
N VAL A 28 -10.40 -22.78 -6.36
CA VAL A 28 -9.29 -22.24 -5.55
C VAL A 28 -8.42 -21.30 -6.38
N GLU A 29 -8.08 -21.69 -7.61
CA GLU A 29 -7.30 -20.87 -8.53
C GLU A 29 -8.04 -19.57 -8.90
N ARG A 30 -9.36 -19.64 -9.16
CA ARG A 30 -10.20 -18.47 -9.46
C ARG A 30 -10.18 -17.48 -8.29
N LYS A 31 -10.43 -17.95 -7.07
CA LYS A 31 -10.39 -17.10 -5.87
C LYS A 31 -9.02 -16.43 -5.67
N ARG A 32 -7.91 -17.16 -5.86
CA ARG A 32 -6.57 -16.54 -5.78
C ARG A 32 -6.43 -15.41 -6.81
N ARG A 33 -6.86 -15.63 -8.05
CA ARG A 33 -6.76 -14.63 -9.12
C ARG A 33 -7.61 -13.39 -8.84
N GLU A 34 -8.79 -13.56 -8.26
CA GLU A 34 -9.65 -12.45 -7.84
C GLU A 34 -8.99 -11.63 -6.74
N THR A 35 -8.50 -12.26 -5.66
CA THR A 35 -7.79 -11.55 -4.59
C THR A 35 -6.61 -10.74 -5.12
N ILE A 36 -5.81 -11.30 -6.04
CA ILE A 36 -4.70 -10.57 -6.68
C ILE A 36 -5.22 -9.40 -7.52
N SER A 37 -6.30 -9.61 -8.28
CA SER A 37 -6.88 -8.57 -9.13
C SER A 37 -7.41 -7.40 -8.31
N ASP A 38 -8.10 -7.69 -7.21
CA ASP A 38 -8.66 -6.70 -6.31
C ASP A 38 -7.55 -5.92 -5.61
N GLY A 39 -6.49 -6.59 -5.15
CA GLY A 39 -5.32 -5.93 -4.58
C GLY A 39 -4.64 -4.97 -5.55
N ILE A 40 -4.53 -5.33 -6.84
CA ILE A 40 -3.98 -4.43 -7.87
C ILE A 40 -4.93 -3.26 -8.14
N ALA A 41 -6.24 -3.48 -8.12
CA ALA A 41 -7.23 -2.42 -8.31
C ALA A 41 -7.21 -1.40 -7.17
N GLU A 42 -7.05 -1.85 -5.92
CA GLU A 42 -6.86 -0.94 -4.78
C GLU A 42 -5.56 -0.15 -4.89
N LEU A 43 -4.47 -0.80 -5.31
CA LEU A 43 -3.20 -0.12 -5.55
C LEU A 43 -3.33 0.99 -6.61
N ALA A 44 -4.08 0.74 -7.68
CA ALA A 44 -4.30 1.71 -8.74
C ALA A 44 -4.99 3.00 -8.25
N LYS A 45 -5.83 2.93 -7.20
CA LYS A 45 -6.51 4.12 -6.64
C LYS A 45 -5.56 5.06 -5.89
N LEU A 46 -4.47 4.52 -5.35
CA LEU A 46 -3.50 5.26 -4.54
C LEU A 46 -2.38 5.88 -5.38
N VAL A 47 -2.18 5.37 -6.60
CA VAL A 47 -1.09 5.77 -7.49
C VAL A 47 -1.60 6.85 -8.45
N PRO A 48 -0.86 7.96 -8.63
CA PRO A 48 -1.18 8.96 -9.64
C PRO A 48 -1.26 8.33 -11.03
N ASP A 49 -2.26 8.74 -11.82
CA ASP A 49 -2.52 8.17 -13.15
C ASP A 49 -2.72 6.63 -13.12
N GLY A 50 -3.43 6.16 -12.09
CA GLY A 50 -3.88 4.78 -11.93
C GLY A 50 -4.62 4.29 -13.18
N ASP A 51 -3.98 3.39 -13.92
CA ASP A 51 -4.46 2.87 -15.20
C ASP A 51 -5.15 1.50 -15.01
N LYS A 52 -5.83 1.01 -16.03
CA LYS A 52 -6.48 -0.31 -16.03
C LYS A 52 -5.49 -1.45 -16.27
N ASN A 53 -4.29 -1.15 -16.75
CA ASN A 53 -3.25 -2.15 -17.01
C ASN A 53 -2.50 -2.55 -15.73
N LYS A 54 -2.72 -3.80 -15.28
CA LYS A 54 -2.09 -4.39 -14.08
C LYS A 54 -0.56 -4.23 -14.05
N GLY A 55 0.13 -4.46 -15.17
CA GLY A 55 1.59 -4.35 -15.23
C GLY A 55 2.07 -2.91 -15.03
N SER A 56 1.37 -1.95 -15.65
CA SER A 56 1.70 -0.53 -15.53
C SER A 56 1.40 0.01 -14.12
N VAL A 57 0.29 -0.41 -13.50
CA VAL A 57 -0.03 -0.06 -12.10
C VAL A 57 1.09 -0.50 -11.16
N LEU A 58 1.58 -1.74 -11.31
CA LEU A 58 2.67 -2.24 -10.46
C LEU A 58 3.97 -1.42 -10.64
N GLN A 59 4.36 -1.13 -11.88
CA GLN A 59 5.55 -0.31 -12.14
C GLN A 59 5.41 1.11 -11.60
N ARG A 60 4.25 1.75 -11.81
CA ARG A 60 3.98 3.11 -11.31
C ARG A 60 3.92 3.14 -9.79
N ALA A 61 3.35 2.13 -9.15
CA ALA A 61 3.34 2.02 -7.70
C ALA A 61 4.75 2.00 -7.11
N VAL A 62 5.66 1.21 -7.70
CA VAL A 62 7.06 1.18 -7.27
C VAL A 62 7.70 2.55 -7.42
N GLN A 63 7.55 3.20 -8.57
CA GLN A 63 8.10 4.54 -8.80
C GLN A 63 7.51 5.57 -7.83
N TYR A 64 6.21 5.51 -7.58
CA TYR A 64 5.52 6.43 -6.68
C TYR A 64 6.00 6.28 -5.24
N ILE A 65 6.19 5.06 -4.75
CA ILE A 65 6.77 4.80 -3.42
C ILE A 65 8.19 5.37 -3.32
N MET A 66 9.02 5.18 -4.35
CA MET A 66 10.37 5.76 -4.38
C MET A 66 10.34 7.29 -4.34
N ASN A 67 9.44 7.91 -5.11
CA ASN A 67 9.27 9.36 -5.13
C ASN A 67 8.78 9.90 -3.78
N LEU A 68 7.78 9.25 -3.16
CA LEU A 68 7.29 9.62 -1.83
C LEU A 68 8.40 9.57 -0.78
N LYS A 69 9.24 8.53 -0.80
CA LYS A 69 10.39 8.42 0.11
C LYS A 69 11.40 9.55 -0.12
N GLN A 70 11.68 9.89 -1.37
CA GLN A 70 12.60 10.99 -1.68
C GLN A 70 12.02 12.35 -1.26
N GLN A 71 10.71 12.54 -1.47
CA GLN A 71 10.00 13.75 -1.07
C GLN A 71 9.97 13.89 0.47
N GLU A 72 9.77 12.80 1.21
CA GLU A 72 9.84 12.79 2.67
C GLU A 72 11.20 13.27 3.17
N ILE A 73 12.29 12.75 2.60
CA ILE A 73 13.66 13.18 2.94
C ILE A 73 13.84 14.67 2.64
N SER A 74 13.48 15.12 1.43
CA SER A 74 13.61 16.52 1.02
C SER A 74 12.80 17.46 1.92
N ASN A 75 11.58 17.07 2.29
CA ASN A 75 10.71 17.87 3.16
C ASN A 75 11.30 17.97 4.58
N ASN A 76 11.84 16.88 5.11
CA ASN A 76 12.49 16.89 6.42
C ASN A 76 13.75 17.77 6.43
N GLU A 77 14.56 17.72 5.38
CA GLU A 77 15.74 18.57 5.22
C GLU A 77 15.35 20.04 5.14
N GLN A 78 14.37 20.38 4.30
CA GLN A 78 13.86 21.74 4.18
C GLN A 78 13.32 22.26 5.51
N TRP A 79 12.51 21.45 6.21
CA TRP A 79 11.95 21.84 7.50
C TRP A 79 13.04 22.04 8.57
N ALA A 80 14.08 21.19 8.58
CA ALA A 80 15.22 21.37 9.48
C ALA A 80 15.99 22.66 9.19
N MET A 81 16.19 23.01 7.91
CA MET A 81 16.84 24.26 7.52
C MET A 81 16.01 25.49 7.92
N GLU A 82 14.71 25.48 7.61
CA GLU A 82 13.79 26.57 7.97
C GLU A 82 13.75 26.78 9.49
N LYS A 83 13.67 25.69 10.26
CA LYS A 83 13.71 25.75 11.72
C LYS A 83 14.99 26.40 12.23
N ASN A 84 16.17 25.95 11.78
CA ASN A 84 17.45 26.52 12.21
C ASN A 84 17.55 28.02 11.86
N MET A 85 17.07 28.41 10.67
CA MET A 85 17.10 29.82 10.25
C MET A 85 16.18 30.68 11.13
N LEU A 86 14.97 30.19 11.44
CA LEU A 86 14.04 30.88 12.33
C LEU A 86 14.59 30.99 13.76
N GLU A 87 15.24 29.95 14.28
CA GLU A 87 15.90 29.98 15.59
C GLU A 87 17.04 31.01 15.62
N GLN A 88 17.82 31.13 14.55
CA GLN A 88 18.87 32.14 14.44
C GLN A 88 18.28 33.56 14.41
N MET A 89 17.26 33.79 13.58
CA MET A 89 16.59 35.10 13.50
C MET A 89 15.94 35.48 14.83
N LEU A 90 15.34 34.52 15.54
CA LEU A 90 14.76 34.74 16.86
C LEU A 90 15.84 35.12 17.88
N SER A 91 16.99 34.45 17.85
CA SER A 91 18.13 34.80 18.72
C SER A 91 18.59 36.23 18.48
N ASP A 92 18.71 36.64 17.22
CA ASP A 92 19.16 37.99 16.85
C ASP A 92 18.16 39.06 17.26
N VAL A 93 16.86 38.84 17.04
CA VAL A 93 15.79 39.75 17.48
C VAL A 93 15.74 39.85 19.01
N THR A 94 15.97 38.74 19.73
CA THR A 94 15.98 38.74 21.19
C THR A 94 17.14 39.59 21.72
N LYS A 95 18.35 39.40 21.18
CA LYS A 95 19.53 40.21 21.54
C LYS A 95 19.32 41.70 21.25
N GLN A 96 18.75 42.04 20.09
CA GLN A 96 18.46 43.44 19.74
C GLN A 96 17.48 44.08 20.72
N ASN A 97 16.45 43.35 21.15
CA ASN A 97 15.49 43.84 22.15
C ASN A 97 16.11 44.00 23.55
N GLU A 98 17.05 43.14 23.93
CA GLU A 98 17.79 43.28 25.19
C GLU A 98 18.62 44.56 25.20
N ILE A 99 19.39 44.81 24.13
CA ILE A 99 20.19 46.04 23.97
C ILE A 99 19.29 47.29 24.08
N LEU A 100 18.17 47.32 23.36
CA LEU A 100 17.25 48.47 23.36
C LEU A 100 16.53 48.69 24.70
N LYS A 101 16.48 47.69 25.59
CA LYS A 101 15.91 47.84 26.94
C LYS A 101 16.93 48.35 27.95
N GLU A 102 18.22 48.23 27.64
CA GLU A 102 19.32 48.70 28.48
C GLU A 102 19.66 50.18 28.20
N ASP A 103 19.30 50.71 27.03
CA ASP A 103 19.35 52.13 26.64
C ASP A 103 18.12 52.93 27.16
#